data_AF-A0A5Q4SWS1-F1
#
_entry.id   AF-A0A5Q4SWS1-F1
#
_cell.length_a   1.000
_cell.length_b   1.000
_cell.length_c   1.000
_cell.angle_alpha   90.00
_cell.angle_beta   90.00
_cell.angle_gamma   90.00
#
_symmetry.space_group_name_H-M   'P 1'
#
loop_
_entity.id
_entity.type
_entity.pdbx_description
1 polymer ?
#
loop_
_entity_poly.entity_id
_entity_poly.type
_entity_poly.pdbx_seq_one_letter_code
_entity_poly.pdbx_strand_id
1 'polypeptide(L)' 'MTATRELRLLDPNGYTVNVVTVTPGTEDDVRDTLLTITAVAHAAQWTEYDARDYTVTPPKAA' A
#
# COMPACT_ATOMS: atom_id res chain seq x y z
N MET A 1 15.50 10.60 -17.29
CA MET A 1 15.10 10.31 -15.90
C MET A 1 13.67 9.81 -15.96
N THR A 2 13.42 8.56 -15.55
CA THR A 2 12.05 8.05 -15.45
C THR A 2 11.44 8.63 -14.17
N ALA A 3 10.33 9.38 -14.28
CA ALA A 3 9.67 9.93 -13.11
C ALA A 3 9.12 8.79 -12.25
N THR A 4 9.55 8.70 -11.00
CA THR A 4 9.05 7.72 -10.03
C THR A 4 7.76 8.21 -9.38
N ARG A 5 6.96 7.28 -8.89
CA ARG A 5 5.72 7.53 -8.16
C ARG A 5 5.79 6.89 -6.78
N GLU A 6 4.98 7.35 -5.86
CA GLU A 6 4.85 6.82 -4.51
C GLU A 6 3.45 6.23 -4.32
N LEU A 7 3.42 5.02 -3.75
CA LEU A 7 2.21 4.37 -3.25
C LEU A 7 2.33 4.19 -1.75
N ARG A 8 1.24 4.44 -1.03
CA ARG A 8 1.14 4.25 0.42
C ARG A 8 0.06 3.25 0.73
N LEU A 9 0.37 2.28 1.57
CA LEU A 9 -0.63 1.43 2.22
C LEU A 9 -1.11 2.12 3.48
N LEU A 10 -2.42 2.32 3.58
CA LEU A 10 -3.09 2.91 4.73
C LEU A 10 -3.87 1.82 5.47
N ASP A 11 -3.79 1.84 6.79
CA ASP A 11 -4.68 1.06 7.65
C ASP A 11 -6.10 1.66 7.69
N PRO A 12 -7.08 0.99 8.32
CA PRO A 12 -8.46 1.49 8.40
C PRO A 12 -8.63 2.80 9.16
N ASN A 13 -7.64 3.17 9.99
CA ASN A 13 -7.60 4.44 10.72
C ASN A 13 -6.94 5.57 9.89
N GLY A 14 -6.44 5.25 8.69
CA GLY A 14 -5.77 6.18 7.79
C GLY A 14 -4.27 6.37 8.07
N TYR A 15 -3.67 5.58 8.96
CA TYR A 15 -2.23 5.63 9.20
C TYR A 15 -1.46 4.93 8.09
N THR A 16 -0.30 5.49 7.73
CA THR A 16 0.58 4.88 6.73
C THR A 16 1.34 3.71 7.34
N VAL A 17 1.08 2.52 6.83
CA VAL A 17 1.75 1.27 7.22
C VAL A 17 3.02 1.05 6.40
N ASN A 18 2.96 1.36 5.10
CA ASN A 18 4.08 1.20 4.20
C ASN A 18 4.08 2.26 3.10
N VAL A 19 5.27 2.60 2.60
CA VAL A 19 5.50 3.53 1.50
C VAL A 19 6.44 2.87 0.50
N VAL A 20 6.03 2.82 -0.77
CA VAL A 20 6.82 2.20 -1.84
C VAL A 20 6.96 3.18 -3.00
N THR A 21 8.19 3.40 -3.43
CA THR A 21 8.50 4.11 -4.67
C THR A 21 8.44 3.13 -5.85
N VAL A 22 7.64 3.45 -6.85
CA VAL A 22 7.35 2.61 -8.01
C VAL A 22 7.69 3.33 -9.31
N THR A 23 7.97 2.53 -10.34
CA THR A 23 8.11 3.01 -11.71
C THR A 23 6.74 3.07 -12.39
N PRO A 24 6.52 4.02 -13.32
CA PRO A 24 5.29 4.03 -14.11
C PRO A 24 5.11 2.72 -14.87
N GLY A 25 3.93 2.14 -14.76
CA GLY A 25 3.56 0.84 -15.35
C GLY A 25 3.61 -0.34 -14.38
N THR A 26 4.14 -0.18 -13.16
CA THR A 26 4.19 -1.26 -12.14
C THR A 26 3.24 -0.99 -10.97
N GLU A 27 2.41 0.04 -11.02
CA GLU A 27 1.60 0.47 -9.88
C GLU A 27 0.54 -0.54 -9.48
N ASP A 28 -0.10 -1.21 -10.44
CA ASP A 28 -1.15 -2.17 -10.13
C ASP A 28 -0.58 -3.44 -9.50
N ASP A 29 0.59 -3.93 -9.95
CA ASP A 29 1.28 -5.08 -9.35
C ASP A 29 1.73 -4.78 -7.91
N VAL A 30 2.27 -3.57 -7.69
CA VAL A 30 2.69 -3.14 -6.35
C VAL A 30 1.47 -2.89 -5.46
N ARG A 31 0.39 -2.32 -5.99
CA ARG A 31 -0.87 -2.16 -5.27
C ARG A 31 -1.41 -3.52 -4.81
N ASP A 32 -1.43 -4.51 -5.70
CA ASP A 32 -1.86 -5.86 -5.36
C ASP A 32 -0.99 -6.45 -4.24
N THR A 33 0.34 -6.37 -4.38
CA THR A 33 1.30 -6.83 -3.35
C THR A 33 1.07 -6.15 -1.98
N LEU A 34 0.81 -4.83 -1.97
CA LEU A 34 0.52 -4.11 -0.74
C LEU A 34 -0.77 -4.59 -0.08
N LEU A 35 -1.82 -4.87 -0.85
CA LEU A 35 -3.12 -5.30 -0.33
C LEU A 35 -3.17 -6.79 0.04
N THR A 36 -2.54 -7.67 -0.74
CA THR A 36 -2.64 -9.13 -0.56
C THR A 36 -1.57 -9.70 0.35
N ILE A 37 -0.41 -9.04 0.46
CA ILE A 37 0.71 -9.51 1.29
C ILE A 37 0.92 -8.58 2.48
N THR A 38 1.13 -7.29 2.24
CA THR A 38 1.54 -6.36 3.31
C THR A 38 0.39 -6.08 4.29
N ALA A 39 -0.82 -5.81 3.79
CA ALA A 39 -2.00 -5.58 4.63
C ALA A 39 -2.35 -6.82 5.46
N VAL A 40 -2.28 -8.02 4.88
CA VAL A 40 -2.51 -9.29 5.59
C VAL A 40 -1.48 -9.49 6.71
N ALA A 41 -0.19 -9.26 6.42
CA ALA A 41 0.86 -9.39 7.42
C ALA A 41 0.73 -8.37 8.56
N HIS A 42 0.29 -7.15 8.27
CA HIS A 42 0.05 -6.13 9.28
C HIS A 42 -1.20 -6.44 10.11
N ALA A 43 -2.32 -6.77 9.46
CA ALA A 43 -3.57 -7.13 10.14
C ALA A 43 -3.40 -8.34 11.06
N ALA A 44 -2.56 -9.32 10.71
CA ALA A 44 -2.29 -10.50 11.56
C ALA A 44 -1.62 -10.18 12.91
N GLN A 45 -1.09 -8.96 13.10
CA GLN A 45 -0.46 -8.54 14.36
C GLN A 45 -1.46 -7.98 15.38
N TRP A 46 -2.71 -7.74 14.96
CA TRP A 46 -3.73 -7.05 15.75
C TRP A 46 -5.09 -7.72 15.55
N THR A 47 -5.89 -7.80 16.60
CA THR A 47 -7.20 -8.46 16.52
C THR A 47 -8.31 -7.57 15.93
N GLU A 48 -8.08 -6.27 15.94
CA GLU A 48 -9.02 -5.22 15.53
C GLU A 48 -8.94 -4.84 14.05
N TYR A 49 -7.94 -5.33 13.31
CA TYR A 49 -7.75 -4.99 11.91
C TYR A 49 -8.16 -6.15 10.98
N ASP A 50 -9.01 -5.86 9.98
CA ASP A 50 -9.22 -6.73 8.81
C ASP A 50 -8.42 -6.16 7.63
N ALA A 51 -7.62 -7.02 6.97
CA ALA A 51 -6.82 -6.64 5.81
C ALA A 51 -7.66 -6.07 4.65
N ARG A 52 -8.94 -6.42 4.56
CA ARG A 52 -9.87 -5.94 3.53
C ARG A 52 -10.22 -4.46 3.67
N ASP A 53 -10.03 -3.89 4.86
CA ASP A 53 -10.32 -2.49 5.14
C ASP A 53 -9.14 -1.56 4.84
N TYR A 54 -7.99 -2.12 4.42
CA TYR A 54 -6.81 -1.37 4.04
C TYR A 54 -6.98 -0.77 2.65
N THR A 55 -6.34 0.37 2.42
CA THR A 55 -6.39 1.05 1.13
C THR A 55 -5.01 1.45 0.65
N VAL A 56 -4.82 1.50 -0.66
CA VAL A 56 -3.60 2.04 -1.25
C VAL A 56 -3.91 3.39 -1.89
N THR A 57 -3.12 4.41 -1.57
CA THR A 57 -3.30 5.74 -2.16
C THR A 57 -3.11 5.70 -3.68
N PRO A 58 -3.74 6.62 -4.43
CA PRO A 58 -3.39 6.83 -5.82
C PRO A 58 -1.88 7.11 -5.98
N PRO A 59 -1.25 6.69 -7.10
CA PRO A 59 0.15 7.01 -7.36
C PRO A 59 0.35 8.52 -7.38
N LYS A 60 1.25 9.02 -6.53
CA LYS A 60 1.65 10.44 -6.52
C LYS A 60 3.07 10.55 -7.05
N ALA A 61 3.41 11.61 -7.78
CA ALA A 61 4.81 11.86 -8.13
C ALA A 61 5.65 11.92 -6.83
N ALA A 62 6.74 11.15 -6.82
CA ALA A 62 7.70 11.10 -5.71
C ALA A 62 8.67 12.30 -5.77
#